data_AF-A0A8X6QK71-F1
#
_entry.id   AF-A0A8X6QK71-F1
#
_cell.length_a   1.000
_cell.length_b   1.000
_cell.length_c   1.000
_cell.angle_alpha   90.00
_cell.angle_beta   90.00
_cell.angle_gamma   90.00
#
_symmetry.space_group_name_H-M   'P 1'
#
loop_
_entity.id
_entity.type
_entity.pdbx_description
1 polymer ?
#
loop_
_entity_poly.entity_id
_entity_poly.type
_entity_poly.pdbx_seq_one_letter_code
_entity_poly.pdbx_strand_id
1 'polypeptide(L)'
;MTMEWNDEYLKWDPKEFNNITEMHIPHTEIWNPDLSIYTSTDDSLFPTSNTLAVLYYHGKVVWVPYFQIKSHCPRQKKQEKGYFNCNIRIGSRTYSSNLLNPLLIDSE
;
A
#
# COMPACT_ATOMS: atom_id res chain seq x y z
N MET A 1 -4.88 5.39 3.30
CA MET A 1 -4.18 4.13 3.65
C MET A 1 -2.71 4.42 3.55
N THR A 2 -1.98 4.11 4.61
CA THR A 2 -0.51 4.25 4.66
C THR A 2 0.09 2.90 4.35
N MET A 3 1.05 2.85 3.44
CA MET A 3 1.86 1.67 3.18
C MET A 3 3.23 1.85 3.80
N GLU A 4 3.65 0.84 4.54
CA GLU A 4 4.97 0.80 5.16
C GLU A 4 5.65 -0.51 4.81
N TRP A 5 6.91 -0.41 4.40
CA TRP A 5 7.79 -1.56 4.23
C TRP A 5 9.22 -1.17 4.58
N ASN A 6 10.10 -2.16 4.63
CA ASN A 6 11.51 -1.95 4.89
C ASN A 6 12.32 -2.54 3.72
N ASP A 7 13.14 -1.71 3.10
CA ASP A 7 14.02 -2.06 1.99
C ASP A 7 15.48 -2.02 2.46
N GLU A 8 16.11 -3.20 2.45
CA GLU A 8 17.49 -3.37 2.91
C GLU A 8 18.52 -2.68 1.98
N TYR A 9 18.15 -2.43 0.72
CA TYR A 9 19.02 -1.76 -0.24
C TYR A 9 18.95 -0.23 -0.16
N LEU A 10 17.95 0.31 0.54
CA LEU A 10 17.73 1.76 0.71
C LEU A 10 18.18 2.26 2.08
N LYS A 11 19.31 1.73 2.58
CA LYS A 11 19.93 2.14 3.85
C LYS A 11 21.18 2.98 3.60
N TRP A 12 21.40 3.98 4.45
CA TRP A 12 22.65 4.77 4.46
C TRP A 12 23.05 5.16 5.88
N ASP A 13 24.33 5.49 6.08
CA ASP A 13 24.80 6.12 7.32
C ASP A 13 24.60 7.64 7.21
N PRO A 14 23.75 8.27 8.04
CA PRO A 14 23.55 9.72 8.03
C PRO A 14 24.88 10.49 8.13
N LYS A 15 25.90 9.96 8.81
CA LYS A 15 27.20 10.64 8.97
C LYS A 15 27.94 10.85 7.65
N GLU A 16 27.71 9.99 6.66
CA GLU A 16 28.30 10.11 5.32
C GLU A 16 27.51 11.07 4.43
N PHE A 17 26.28 11.42 4.82
CA PHE A 17 25.33 12.23 4.05
C PHE A 17 24.83 13.43 4.86
N ASN A 18 25.74 14.19 5.49
CA ASN A 18 25.43 15.43 6.21
C ASN A 18 24.33 15.32 7.28
N ASN A 19 24.25 14.17 7.96
CA ASN A 19 23.21 13.80 8.93
C ASN A 19 21.78 13.82 8.35
N ILE A 20 21.62 13.60 7.04
CA ILE A 20 20.31 13.38 6.43
C ILE A 20 19.76 12.05 6.95
N THR A 21 18.61 12.08 7.62
CA THR A 21 17.94 10.89 8.18
C THR A 21 16.73 10.45 7.38
N GLU A 22 16.20 11.33 6.52
CA GLU A 22 15.03 11.07 5.69
C GLU A 22 15.13 11.77 4.33
N MET A 23 14.50 11.18 3.31
CA MET A 23 14.43 11.71 1.95
C MET A 23 13.04 11.49 1.36
N HIS A 24 12.58 12.46 0.56
CA HIS A 24 11.34 12.34 -0.20
C HIS A 24 11.66 11.96 -1.65
N ILE A 25 11.20 10.80 -2.09
CA ILE A 25 11.56 10.22 -3.40
C ILE A 25 10.27 9.87 -4.15
N PRO A 26 10.19 10.07 -5.48
CA PRO A 26 9.06 9.59 -6.25
C PRO A 26 8.91 8.07 -6.08
N HIS A 27 7.70 7.60 -5.79
CA HIS A 27 7.47 6.18 -5.55
C HIS A 27 7.82 5.30 -6.77
N THR A 28 7.92 5.89 -7.96
CA THR A 28 8.29 5.21 -9.22
C THR A 28 9.77 4.89 -9.33
N GLU A 29 10.62 5.53 -8.53
CA GLU A 29 12.08 5.34 -8.52
C GLU A 29 12.54 4.27 -7.52
N ILE A 30 11.60 3.75 -6.72
CA ILE A 30 11.86 2.72 -5.72
C ILE A 30 10.92 1.54 -5.97
N TRP A 31 11.27 0.38 -5.43
CA TRP A 31 10.33 -0.73 -5.40
C TRP A 31 9.11 -0.34 -4.56
N ASN A 32 7.90 -0.52 -5.11
CA ASN A 32 6.65 -0.35 -4.40
C ASN A 32 5.74 -1.57 -4.64
N PRO A 33 4.92 -1.98 -3.66
CA PRO A 33 4.10 -3.18 -3.80
C PRO A 33 3.00 -2.99 -4.85
N ASP A 34 2.79 -4.02 -5.67
CA ASP A 34 1.83 -4.07 -6.78
C ASP A 34 0.44 -4.53 -6.29
N LEU A 35 -0.15 -3.77 -5.38
CA LEU A 35 -1.44 -4.12 -4.81
C LEU A 35 -2.57 -3.96 -5.84
N SER A 36 -3.56 -4.85 -5.76
CA SER A 36 -4.75 -4.86 -6.61
C SER A 36 -5.97 -5.19 -5.77
N ILE A 37 -7.11 -4.63 -6.17
CA ILE A 37 -8.38 -4.82 -5.47
C ILE A 37 -9.15 -5.91 -6.20
N TYR A 38 -9.10 -7.13 -5.68
CA TYR A 38 -9.72 -8.31 -6.31
C TYR A 38 -11.25 -8.28 -6.31
N THR A 39 -11.85 -7.44 -5.47
CA THR A 39 -13.31 -7.21 -5.46
C THR A 39 -13.71 -6.00 -6.32
N SER A 40 -12.78 -5.43 -7.07
CA SER A 40 -13.05 -4.29 -7.95
C SER A 40 -13.98 -4.67 -9.10
N THR A 41 -14.83 -3.72 -9.53
CA THR A 41 -15.59 -3.85 -10.78
C THR A 41 -14.78 -3.42 -12.00
N ASP A 42 -13.68 -2.71 -11.77
CA ASP A 42 -12.78 -2.18 -12.79
C ASP A 42 -11.40 -2.86 -12.65
N ASP A 43 -10.73 -3.15 -13.76
CA ASP A 43 -9.38 -3.72 -13.82
C ASP A 43 -8.27 -2.70 -13.45
N SER A 44 -8.55 -1.81 -12.50
CA SER A 44 -7.62 -0.75 -12.08
C SER A 44 -6.57 -1.30 -11.12
N LEU A 45 -5.29 -1.17 -11.50
CA LEU A 45 -4.16 -1.32 -10.59
C LEU A 45 -4.23 -0.24 -9.50
N PHE A 46 -3.84 -0.63 -8.29
CA PHE A 46 -3.70 0.27 -7.16
C PHE A 46 -2.20 0.52 -6.92
N PRO A 47 -1.75 1.76 -6.67
CA PRO A 47 -2.48 3.02 -6.62
C PRO A 47 -2.24 3.93 -7.85
N THR A 48 -3.09 4.96 -8.00
CA THR A 48 -3.07 5.91 -9.14
C THR A 48 -2.40 7.26 -8.80
N SER A 49 -1.53 7.29 -7.79
CA SER A 49 -1.07 8.53 -7.14
C SER A 49 0.39 8.83 -7.46
N ASN A 50 0.71 10.04 -7.93
CA ASN A 50 2.08 10.51 -8.13
C ASN A 50 2.67 11.15 -6.86
N THR A 51 2.28 10.67 -5.67
CA THR A 51 2.79 11.19 -4.39
C THR A 51 4.20 10.66 -4.11
N LEU A 52 5.00 11.48 -3.42
CA LEU A 52 6.32 11.05 -2.95
C LEU A 52 6.19 10.05 -1.81
N ALA A 53 7.15 9.13 -1.72
CA ALA A 53 7.38 8.29 -0.56
C ALA A 53 8.45 8.93 0.34
N VAL A 54 8.33 8.71 1.65
CA VAL A 54 9.33 9.09 2.65
C VAL A 54 10.19 7.87 2.91
N LEU A 55 11.48 7.99 2.63
CA LEU A 55 12.49 6.97 2.90
C LEU A 55 13.33 7.41 4.10
N TYR A 56 13.50 6.53 5.08
CA TYR A 56 14.34 6.74 6.26
C TYR A 56 15.70 6.04 6.10
N TYR A 57 16.73 6.58 6.75
CA TYR A 57 18.12 6.08 6.65
C TYR A 57 18.29 4.61 7.00
N HIS A 58 17.42 4.08 7.86
CA HIS A 58 17.41 2.69 8.27
C HIS A 58 16.58 1.78 7.36
N GLY A 59 16.21 2.24 6.15
CA GLY A 59 15.56 1.43 5.11
C GLY A 59 14.03 1.41 5.18
N LYS A 60 13.41 2.05 6.18
CA LYS A 60 11.95 2.14 6.25
C LYS A 60 11.44 3.09 5.17
N VAL A 61 10.44 2.64 4.42
CA VAL A 61 9.71 3.45 3.46
C VAL A 61 8.27 3.62 3.93
N VAL A 62 7.78 4.85 3.89
CA VAL A 62 6.39 5.21 4.16
C VAL A 62 5.82 5.87 2.91
N TRP A 63 4.73 5.33 2.39
CA TRP A 63 4.06 5.88 1.23
C TRP A 63 2.56 5.99 1.44
N VAL A 64 2.03 7.19 1.20
CA VAL A 64 0.60 7.50 1.36
C VAL A 64 0.05 7.92 -0.01
N PRO A 65 -0.46 6.97 -0.81
CA PRO A 65 -1.11 7.32 -2.06
C PRO A 65 -2.57 7.73 -1.84
N TYR A 66 -3.06 8.54 -2.77
CA TYR A 66 -4.49 8.75 -2.97
C TYR A 66 -5.05 7.73 -3.96
N PHE A 67 -6.23 7.17 -3.70
CA PHE A 67 -6.89 6.24 -4.60
C PHE A 67 -8.41 6.24 -4.39
N GLN A 68 -9.12 5.76 -5.41
CA GLN A 68 -10.56 5.54 -5.37
C GLN A 68 -10.84 4.04 -5.52
N ILE A 69 -11.55 3.44 -4.56
CA ILE A 69 -11.95 2.03 -4.62
C ILE A 69 -13.38 1.94 -5.14
N LYS A 70 -13.57 1.27 -6.27
CA LYS A 70 -14.88 0.85 -6.78
C LYS A 70 -14.96 -0.65 -6.69
N SER A 71 -15.77 -1.17 -5.78
CA SER A 71 -15.88 -2.63 -5.57
C SER A 71 -17.32 -3.12 -5.68
N HIS A 72 -17.47 -4.36 -6.14
CA HIS A 72 -18.75 -5.03 -6.19
C HIS A 72 -19.12 -5.52 -4.78
N CYS A 73 -20.27 -5.07 -4.28
CA CYS A 73 -20.81 -5.57 -3.02
C CYS A 73 -21.99 -6.53 -3.28
N PRO A 74 -21.88 -7.81 -2.88
CA PRO A 74 -22.92 -8.81 -3.17
C PRO A 74 -24.20 -8.56 -2.37
N ARG A 75 -25.35 -8.74 -3.03
CA ARG A 75 -26.68 -8.61 -2.42
C ARG A 75 -27.04 -9.88 -1.64
N GLN A 76 -26.87 -9.90 -0.32
CA GLN A 76 -27.21 -11.06 0.53
C GLN A 76 -28.65 -11.02 1.04
N LYS A 77 -29.32 -12.18 1.15
CA LYS A 77 -30.72 -12.30 1.62
C LYS A 77 -30.98 -11.68 3.02
N LYS A 78 -29.96 -11.57 3.89
CA LYS A 78 -30.04 -10.91 5.21
C LYS A 78 -30.16 -9.38 5.15
N GLN A 79 -30.10 -8.77 3.96
CA GLN A 79 -30.16 -7.32 3.75
C GLN A 79 -31.53 -6.68 4.02
N GLU A 80 -32.55 -7.48 4.35
CA GLU A 80 -33.87 -6.99 4.75
C GLU A 80 -33.85 -6.10 6.02
N LYS A 81 -32.72 -6.07 6.75
CA LYS A 81 -32.51 -5.19 7.91
C LYS A 81 -31.79 -3.86 7.59
N GLY A 82 -31.52 -3.55 6.32
CA GLY A 82 -30.91 -2.28 5.90
C GLY A 82 -29.38 -2.19 6.06
N TYR A 83 -28.71 -3.25 6.51
CA TYR A 83 -27.24 -3.30 6.64
C TYR A 83 -26.62 -4.07 5.46
N PHE A 84 -25.51 -3.54 4.92
CA PHE A 84 -24.74 -4.14 3.84
C PHE A 84 -23.34 -4.50 4.32
N ASN A 85 -22.97 -5.78 4.26
CA ASN A 85 -21.62 -6.25 4.55
C ASN A 85 -20.83 -6.35 3.25
N CYS A 86 -20.00 -5.35 2.98
CA CYS A 86 -19.15 -5.30 1.79
C CYS A 86 -17.70 -5.56 2.19
N ASN A 87 -17.11 -6.62 1.65
CA ASN A 87 -15.72 -6.97 1.92
C ASN A 87 -14.84 -6.54 0.75
N ILE A 88 -13.82 -5.72 1.02
CA ILE A 88 -12.81 -5.34 0.03
C ILE A 88 -11.63 -6.31 0.18
N ARG A 89 -11.21 -6.95 -0.92
CA ARG A 89 -10.03 -7.83 -0.92
C ARG A 89 -8.90 -7.15 -1.65
N ILE A 90 -7.80 -6.93 -0.94
CA ILE A 90 -6.57 -6.32 -1.47
C ILE A 90 -5.48 -7.39 -1.40
N GLY A 91 -4.68 -7.49 -2.46
CA GLY A 91 -3.52 -8.36 -2.47
C GLY A 91 -2.59 -8.01 -3.62
N SER A 92 -1.38 -8.57 -3.61
CA SER A 92 -0.46 -8.43 -4.74
C SER A 92 -1.00 -9.15 -5.97
N ARG A 93 -0.73 -8.58 -7.15
CA ARG A 93 -1.07 -9.21 -8.43
C ARG A 93 0.00 -10.21 -8.89
N THR A 94 1.26 -9.93 -8.58
CA THR A 94 2.41 -10.70 -9.07
C THR A 94 3.00 -11.63 -8.00
N TYR A 95 3.07 -11.18 -6.75
CA TYR A 95 3.71 -11.92 -5.67
C TYR A 95 2.72 -12.85 -4.96
N SER A 96 3.18 -14.07 -4.67
CA SER A 96 2.47 -14.99 -3.78
C SER A 96 2.56 -14.53 -2.33
N SER A 97 1.66 -15.03 -1.47
CA SER A 97 1.63 -14.74 -0.03
C SER A 97 2.93 -15.07 0.71
N ASN A 98 3.77 -15.95 0.16
CA ASN A 98 5.05 -16.33 0.75
C ASN A 98 6.14 -15.28 0.52
N LEU A 99 5.99 -14.45 -0.53
CA LEU A 99 6.94 -13.40 -0.89
C LEU A 99 6.48 -12.03 -0.42
N LEU A 100 5.17 -11.77 -0.51
CA LEU A 100 4.57 -10.51 -0.07
C LEU A 100 3.30 -10.81 0.72
N ASN A 101 3.35 -10.56 2.02
CA ASN A 101 2.20 -10.72 2.91
C ASN A 101 1.81 -9.35 3.48
N PRO A 102 0.81 -8.66 2.89
CA PRO A 102 0.31 -7.40 3.41
C PRO A 102 -0.35 -7.61 4.78
N LEU A 103 0.14 -6.92 5.80
CA LEU A 103 -0.47 -6.90 7.13
C LEU A 103 -1.19 -5.57 7.33
N LEU A 104 -2.40 -5.63 7.90
CA LEU A 104 -3.08 -4.43 8.37
C LEU A 104 -2.43 -4.01 9.69
N ILE A 105 -1.79 -2.85 9.67
CA ILE A 105 -1.30 -2.20 10.88
C ILE A 105 -2.45 -1.32 11.37
N ASP A 106 -3.16 -1.78 12.39
CA ASP A 106 -4.13 -0.96 13.09
C ASP A 106 -3.35 0.14 13.83
N SER A 107 -3.67 1.40 13.56
CA SER A 107 -3.23 2.50 14.42
C SER A 107 -4.12 2.48 15.66
N GLU A 108 -3.55 2.13 16.82
CA GLU A 108 -4.19 2.40 18.13
C GLU A 108 -4.56 3.88 18.30
#